data_AF-A0A2G9YXL0-F1
#
_entry.id   AF-A0A2G9YXL0-F1
#
_cell.length_a   1.000
_cell.length_b   1.000
_cell.length_c   1.000
_cell.angle_alpha   90.00
_cell.angle_beta   90.00
_cell.angle_gamma   90.00
#
_symmetry.space_group_name_H-M   'P 1'
#
loop_
_entity.id
_entity.type
_entity.pdbx_description
1 polymer ?
#
loop_
_entity_poly.entity_id
_entity_poly.type
_entity_poly.pdbx_seq_one_letter_code
_entity_poly.pdbx_strand_id
1 'polypeptide(L)'
;MKTKIKRYFLFATLVSFFVLSFSANAQTPTPAPFLSVIMAVIPPVGEAPLVDVDILAMVSGTAQGDINYYYYCNRSDDGTNVTTDYAKKIENAFVNSYRVNDVCDYAIAGTYTVKVIVEREGVVAQNRTQLIVSAAPTPTPTPTPTPTPTPTVTPTPTPTPTTTPTPTPTPTVTPTPTPTPTPTPTPTPTQIPEIPYNYKFIVTLKYGQRNNDVKYLQAFLKSQGQNIYPEGLVTGYFGLLTKNAVIRFQEKYKSEILSPFGLTNGTGLVGQKTNAKINQILGR
;
A
#
# COMPACT_ATOMS: atom_id res chain seq x y z
N MET A 1 93.74 -38.04 65.94
CA MET A 1 92.48 -37.81 65.19
C MET A 1 91.91 -36.49 65.67
N LYS A 2 92.17 -35.40 64.94
CA LYS A 2 91.21 -34.61 64.13
C LYS A 2 89.90 -34.27 64.89
N THR A 3 89.28 -33.09 64.91
CA THR A 3 89.48 -31.69 64.45
C THR A 3 88.07 -31.04 64.53
N LYS A 4 87.97 -29.74 64.87
CA LYS A 4 86.92 -28.74 64.47
C LYS A 4 85.59 -28.55 65.24
N ILE A 5 85.57 -27.42 65.95
CA ILE A 5 84.64 -26.27 65.88
C ILE A 5 83.72 -26.19 64.64
N LYS A 6 82.43 -25.84 64.82
CA LYS A 6 81.59 -24.97 63.96
C LYS A 6 80.30 -24.60 64.72
N ARG A 7 80.10 -23.34 65.14
CA ARG A 7 79.54 -22.16 64.41
C ARG A 7 78.01 -22.16 64.31
N TYR A 8 77.43 -21.17 65.00
CA TYR A 8 76.07 -20.61 64.88
C TYR A 8 75.63 -20.43 63.42
N PHE A 9 74.35 -20.67 63.13
CA PHE A 9 73.61 -19.93 62.10
C PHE A 9 72.14 -19.78 62.52
N LEU A 10 71.72 -18.52 62.65
CA LEU A 10 70.32 -18.08 62.79
C LEU A 10 69.49 -18.60 61.61
N PHE A 11 68.34 -19.21 61.88
CA PHE A 11 67.28 -19.38 60.89
C PHE A 11 66.47 -18.08 60.83
N ALA A 12 66.67 -17.30 59.76
CA ALA A 12 65.81 -16.20 59.40
C ALA A 12 64.52 -16.74 58.77
N THR A 13 63.37 -16.44 59.37
CA THR A 13 62.04 -16.72 58.82
C THR A 13 61.80 -15.78 57.63
N LEU A 14 61.78 -16.32 56.42
CA LEU A 14 61.39 -15.59 55.22
C LEU A 14 59.86 -15.40 55.23
N VAL A 15 59.38 -14.19 55.54
CA VAL A 15 57.98 -13.81 55.32
C VAL A 15 57.82 -13.55 53.83
N SER A 16 57.22 -14.50 53.12
CA SER A 16 56.85 -14.34 51.71
C SER A 16 55.66 -13.39 51.62
N PHE A 17 55.92 -12.12 51.29
CA PHE A 17 54.90 -11.15 50.92
C PHE A 17 54.40 -11.46 49.51
N PHE A 18 53.34 -12.27 49.42
CA PHE A 18 52.59 -12.46 48.17
C PHE A 18 51.66 -11.26 48.00
N VAL A 19 52.10 -10.27 47.22
CA VAL A 19 51.25 -9.14 46.83
C VAL A 19 50.25 -9.67 45.79
N LEU A 20 49.03 -10.01 46.24
CA LEU A 20 47.89 -10.18 45.34
C LEU A 20 47.50 -8.80 44.81
N SER A 21 48.08 -8.41 43.67
CA SER A 21 47.54 -7.31 42.87
C SER A 21 46.19 -7.73 42.30
N PHE A 22 45.12 -7.51 43.06
CA PHE A 22 43.77 -7.46 42.52
C PHE A 22 43.64 -6.16 41.73
N SER A 23 43.90 -6.21 40.42
CA SER A 23 43.32 -5.22 39.51
C SER A 23 41.81 -5.42 39.51
N ALA A 24 41.12 -4.71 40.41
CA ALA A 24 39.69 -4.49 40.27
C ALA A 24 39.50 -3.62 39.02
N ASN A 25 39.30 -4.27 37.87
CA ASN A 25 38.76 -3.61 36.70
C ASN A 25 37.39 -3.07 37.10
N ALA A 26 37.32 -1.78 37.43
CA ALA A 26 36.08 -1.05 37.60
C ALA A 26 35.40 -0.94 36.23
N GLN A 27 34.81 -2.03 35.76
CA GLN A 27 33.96 -2.01 34.60
C GLN A 27 32.74 -1.18 34.99
N THR A 28 32.62 0.00 34.38
CA THR A 28 31.45 0.85 34.56
C THR A 28 30.21 0.01 34.27
N PRO A 29 29.16 0.09 35.11
CA PRO A 29 27.96 -0.69 34.91
C PRO A 29 27.42 -0.39 33.51
N THR A 30 27.32 -1.42 32.68
CA THR A 30 26.81 -1.27 31.32
C THR A 30 25.39 -0.74 31.40
N PRO A 31 25.05 0.38 30.72
CA PRO A 31 23.71 0.94 30.78
C PRO A 31 22.67 -0.11 30.37
N ALA A 32 21.55 -0.16 31.09
CA ALA A 32 20.46 -1.06 30.74
C ALA A 32 19.96 -0.77 29.31
N PRO A 33 19.63 -1.81 28.52
CA PRO A 33 19.13 -1.62 27.17
C PRO A 33 17.80 -0.85 27.21
N PHE A 34 17.64 0.11 26.30
CA PHE A 34 16.38 0.84 26.14
C PHE A 34 15.87 0.74 24.71
N LEU A 35 14.55 0.96 24.56
CA LEU A 35 13.83 0.93 23.30
C LEU A 35 12.91 2.15 23.25
N SER A 36 12.83 2.79 22.08
CA SER A 36 11.90 3.88 21.81
C SER A 36 11.31 3.70 20.42
N VAL A 37 10.07 4.12 20.25
CA VAL A 37 9.38 4.10 18.97
C VAL A 37 8.70 5.43 18.73
N ILE A 38 8.87 5.96 17.52
CA ILE A 38 8.05 7.04 16.98
C ILE A 38 7.16 6.48 15.88
N MET A 39 6.01 7.12 15.65
CA MET A 39 5.08 6.69 14.62
C MET A 39 4.56 7.86 13.78
N ALA A 40 4.18 7.55 12.54
CA ALA A 40 3.44 8.44 11.66
C ALA A 40 2.25 7.70 11.05
N VAL A 41 1.11 8.39 10.97
CA VAL A 41 -0.13 7.92 10.36
C VAL A 41 -0.33 8.69 9.06
N ILE A 42 -0.57 7.97 7.97
CA ILE A 42 -0.60 8.54 6.62
C ILE A 42 -1.86 8.04 5.90
N PRO A 43 -2.82 8.92 5.55
CA PRO A 43 -2.87 10.34 5.90
C PRO A 43 -3.18 10.57 7.40
N PRO A 44 -2.73 11.70 7.99
CA PRO A 44 -2.99 11.99 9.42
C PRO A 44 -4.41 12.49 9.69
N VAL A 45 -5.17 12.85 8.65
CA VAL A 45 -6.58 13.27 8.67
C VAL A 45 -7.26 12.89 7.34
N GLY A 46 -8.58 12.74 7.32
CA GLY A 46 -9.33 12.51 6.08
C GLY A 46 -10.85 12.48 6.29
N GLU A 47 -11.61 12.34 5.20
CA GLU A 47 -13.08 12.26 5.26
C GLU A 47 -13.55 10.79 5.34
N ALA A 48 -14.64 10.54 6.07
CA ALA A 48 -15.29 9.24 6.13
C ALA A 48 -15.99 8.91 4.79
N PRO A 49 -15.90 7.67 4.28
CA PRO A 49 -15.06 6.59 4.79
C PRO A 49 -13.58 6.83 4.48
N LEU A 50 -12.74 6.85 5.51
CA LEU A 50 -11.29 6.99 5.37
C LEU A 50 -10.67 5.59 5.30
N VAL A 51 -10.25 5.21 4.10
CA VAL A 51 -9.57 3.94 3.81
C VAL A 51 -8.11 4.22 3.43
N ASP A 52 -7.27 3.18 3.39
CA ASP A 52 -5.83 3.31 3.11
C ASP A 52 -5.02 4.07 4.16
N VAL A 53 -5.34 3.89 5.43
CA VAL A 53 -4.50 4.50 6.46
C VAL A 53 -3.29 3.61 6.70
N ASP A 54 -2.13 4.14 6.34
CA ASP A 54 -0.83 3.53 6.54
C ASP A 54 -0.25 3.95 7.90
N ILE A 55 0.50 3.04 8.53
CA ILE A 55 1.25 3.35 9.74
C ILE A 55 2.72 3.05 9.51
N LEU A 56 3.55 4.05 9.78
CA LEU A 56 5.01 3.95 9.78
C LEU A 56 5.51 3.99 11.22
N ALA A 57 6.22 2.95 11.64
CA ALA A 57 6.89 2.88 12.94
C ALA A 57 8.41 2.99 12.73
N MET A 58 9.07 3.82 13.52
CA MET A 58 10.53 3.94 13.53
C MET A 58 11.06 3.71 14.94
N VAL A 59 11.91 2.71 15.08
CA VAL A 59 12.47 2.21 16.32
C VAL A 59 13.89 2.73 16.50
N SER A 60 14.21 3.13 17.72
CA SER A 60 15.54 3.55 18.14
C SER A 60 15.84 2.98 19.54
N GLY A 61 17.12 2.97 19.93
CA GLY A 61 17.54 2.49 21.25
C GLY A 61 18.78 1.63 21.22
N THR A 62 19.13 1.08 22.37
CA THR A 62 20.32 0.22 22.58
C THR A 62 19.99 -1.26 22.71
N ALA A 63 18.71 -1.63 22.83
CA ALA A 63 18.29 -3.03 22.80
C ALA A 63 18.67 -3.68 21.46
N GLN A 64 19.22 -4.90 21.51
CA GLN A 64 19.61 -5.70 20.34
C GLN A 64 18.64 -6.86 20.14
N GLY A 65 18.69 -7.52 18.98
CA GLY A 65 17.79 -8.63 18.64
C GLY A 65 16.64 -8.23 17.71
N ASP A 66 15.78 -9.20 17.44
CA ASP A 66 14.67 -9.03 16.50
C ASP A 66 13.53 -8.23 17.11
N ILE A 67 12.76 -7.55 16.25
CA ILE A 67 11.66 -6.67 16.68
C ILE A 67 10.33 -7.31 16.32
N ASN A 68 9.41 -7.32 17.29
CA ASN A 68 8.00 -7.56 17.02
C ASN A 68 7.25 -6.22 17.01
N TYR A 69 6.45 -5.98 15.98
CA TYR A 69 5.61 -4.79 15.85
C TYR A 69 4.14 -5.16 15.95
N TYR A 70 3.36 -4.38 16.68
CA TYR A 70 1.92 -4.54 16.83
C TYR A 70 1.23 -3.21 16.55
N TYR A 71 0.35 -3.18 15.57
CA TYR A 71 -0.36 -2.00 15.09
C TYR A 71 -1.83 -2.08 15.47
N TYR A 72 -2.36 -1.05 16.11
CA TYR A 72 -3.76 -0.94 16.52
C TYR A 72 -4.38 0.30 15.88
N CYS A 73 -5.54 0.12 15.25
CA CYS A 73 -6.25 1.21 14.58
C CYS A 73 -7.04 2.09 15.55
N ASN A 74 -7.48 1.54 16.69
CA ASN A 74 -8.20 2.32 17.67
C ASN A 74 -7.99 1.80 19.09
N ARG A 75 -6.90 2.22 19.71
CA ARG A 75 -6.56 1.84 21.08
C ARG A 75 -6.00 3.05 21.84
N SER A 76 -6.77 3.53 22.81
CA SER A 76 -6.49 4.80 23.49
C SER A 76 -5.74 4.67 24.81
N ASP A 77 -5.60 3.47 25.39
CA ASP A 77 -4.94 3.29 26.69
C ASP A 77 -3.43 3.51 26.65
N ASP A 78 -2.86 3.68 27.84
CA ASP A 78 -1.44 3.90 28.10
C ASP A 78 -0.67 2.57 28.30
N GLY A 79 -1.34 1.41 28.24
CA GLY A 79 -0.74 0.12 28.57
C GLY A 79 0.11 -0.46 27.44
N THR A 80 1.27 -1.03 27.76
CA THR A 80 2.17 -1.67 26.79
C THR A 80 1.85 -3.15 26.55
N ASN A 81 0.82 -3.68 27.19
CA ASN A 81 0.38 -5.05 27.00
C ASN A 81 -0.13 -5.28 25.57
N VAL A 82 0.40 -6.31 24.92
CA VAL A 82 -0.10 -6.73 23.61
C VAL A 82 -1.41 -7.50 23.78
N THR A 83 -2.45 -7.05 23.08
CA THR A 83 -3.78 -7.67 23.03
C THR A 83 -4.02 -8.26 21.64
N THR A 84 -4.99 -9.15 21.49
CA THR A 84 -5.22 -9.88 20.23
C THR A 84 -5.96 -9.09 19.16
N ASP A 85 -6.47 -7.91 19.49
CA ASP A 85 -7.21 -6.99 18.61
C ASP A 85 -6.30 -6.04 17.82
N TYR A 86 -5.01 -6.36 17.68
CA TYR A 86 -4.14 -5.65 16.75
C TYR A 86 -4.66 -5.82 15.31
N ALA A 87 -4.51 -4.77 14.51
CA ALA A 87 -4.80 -4.81 13.08
C ALA A 87 -3.70 -5.54 12.30
N LYS A 88 -2.44 -5.39 12.72
CA LYS A 88 -1.30 -6.09 12.13
C LYS A 88 -0.25 -6.43 13.17
N LYS A 89 0.32 -7.63 13.05
CA LYS A 89 1.55 -8.04 13.72
C LYS A 89 2.64 -8.28 12.67
N ILE A 90 3.85 -7.81 12.95
CA ILE A 90 5.07 -8.17 12.23
C ILE A 90 5.99 -8.87 13.24
N GLU A 91 6.41 -10.09 12.92
CA GLU A 91 7.29 -10.89 13.75
C GLU A 91 8.71 -10.88 13.21
N ASN A 92 9.67 -10.92 14.11
CA ASN A 92 11.09 -11.14 13.82
C ASN A 92 11.66 -10.17 12.77
N ALA A 93 11.33 -8.88 12.89
CA ALA A 93 11.77 -7.88 11.93
C ALA A 93 13.23 -7.46 12.19
N PHE A 94 14.05 -7.55 11.13
CA PHE A 94 15.47 -7.16 11.12
C PHE A 94 15.70 -5.66 10.84
N VAL A 95 14.64 -4.90 10.56
CA VAL A 95 14.71 -3.48 10.24
C VAL A 95 14.09 -2.63 11.34
N ASN A 96 14.76 -1.54 11.67
CA ASN A 96 14.31 -0.59 12.69
C ASN A 96 13.15 0.30 12.23
N SER A 97 12.75 0.24 10.96
CA SER A 97 11.66 1.04 10.42
C SER A 97 10.75 0.16 9.59
N TYR A 98 9.45 0.20 9.85
CA TYR A 98 8.48 -0.62 9.15
C TYR A 98 7.23 0.19 8.81
N ARG A 99 6.84 0.15 7.55
CA ARG A 99 5.60 0.74 7.03
C ARG A 99 4.60 -0.38 6.76
N VAL A 100 3.45 -0.34 7.41
CA VAL A 100 2.33 -1.20 7.07
C VAL A 100 1.36 -0.39 6.23
N ASN A 101 1.12 -0.85 5.01
CA ASN A 101 0.21 -0.20 4.09
C ASN A 101 -1.22 -0.70 4.33
N ASP A 102 -2.21 0.19 4.21
CA ASP A 102 -3.63 -0.13 4.24
C ASP A 102 -4.03 -0.94 5.49
N VAL A 103 -3.56 -0.48 6.65
CA VAL A 103 -3.71 -1.21 7.92
C VAL A 103 -5.00 -0.84 8.66
N CYS A 104 -5.52 0.36 8.43
CA CYS A 104 -6.70 0.85 9.13
C CYS A 104 -7.73 1.49 8.18
N ASP A 105 -8.99 1.12 8.38
CA ASP A 105 -10.15 1.70 7.69
C ASP A 105 -11.15 2.25 8.71
N TYR A 106 -11.65 3.47 8.46
CA TYR A 106 -12.57 4.19 9.33
C TYR A 106 -13.83 4.60 8.57
N ALA A 107 -14.88 3.81 8.73
CA ALA A 107 -16.14 4.03 8.01
C ALA A 107 -16.93 5.25 8.50
N ILE A 108 -16.71 5.68 9.75
CA ILE A 108 -17.49 6.72 10.42
C ILE A 108 -16.57 7.88 10.77
N ALA A 109 -17.11 9.10 10.74
CA ALA A 109 -16.41 10.27 11.24
C ALA A 109 -16.17 10.15 12.75
N GLY A 110 -15.00 10.58 13.21
CA GLY A 110 -14.63 10.47 14.61
C GLY A 110 -13.14 10.72 14.86
N THR A 111 -12.77 10.67 16.13
CA THR A 111 -11.37 10.71 16.55
C THR A 111 -10.94 9.30 16.95
N TYR A 112 -9.91 8.80 16.30
CA TYR A 112 -9.37 7.47 16.53
C TYR A 112 -7.97 7.57 17.12
N THR A 113 -7.63 6.67 18.05
CA THR A 113 -6.26 6.62 18.59
C THR A 113 -5.50 5.48 17.97
N VAL A 114 -4.61 5.81 17.04
CA VAL A 114 -3.75 4.82 16.40
C VAL A 114 -2.56 4.57 17.31
N LYS A 115 -2.23 3.30 17.54
CA LYS A 115 -1.18 2.90 18.50
C LYS A 115 -0.25 1.87 17.90
N VAL A 116 1.03 2.01 18.19
CA VAL A 116 2.06 1.02 17.87
C VAL A 116 2.73 0.58 19.17
N ILE A 117 2.85 -0.72 19.35
CA ILE A 117 3.69 -1.34 20.38
C ILE A 117 4.82 -2.08 19.66
N VAL A 118 6.04 -1.93 20.16
CA VAL A 118 7.21 -2.69 19.70
C VAL A 118 7.84 -3.43 20.86
N GLU A 119 8.26 -4.66 20.62
CA GLU A 119 8.96 -5.49 21.58
C GLU A 119 10.30 -5.93 20.99
N ARG A 120 11.38 -5.83 21.76
CA ARG A 120 12.71 -6.32 21.40
C ARG A 120 13.39 -6.91 22.64
N GLU A 121 13.64 -8.22 22.62
CA GLU A 121 14.27 -8.97 23.72
C GLU A 121 13.66 -8.66 25.11
N GLY A 122 12.34 -8.62 25.19
CA GLY A 122 11.59 -8.34 26.43
C GLY A 122 11.52 -6.86 26.82
N VAL A 123 12.19 -5.95 26.10
CA VAL A 123 12.00 -4.50 26.25
C VAL A 123 10.85 -4.05 25.36
N VAL A 124 9.89 -3.32 25.93
CA VAL A 124 8.70 -2.86 25.21
C VAL A 124 8.68 -1.34 25.12
N ALA A 125 8.34 -0.80 23.96
CA ALA A 125 8.08 0.61 23.75
C ALA A 125 6.76 0.80 23.00
N GLN A 126 6.12 1.95 23.19
CA GLN A 126 4.88 2.28 22.49
C GLN A 126 4.88 3.73 22.02
N ASN A 127 4.07 4.01 21.00
CA ASN A 127 3.67 5.36 20.62
C ASN A 127 2.20 5.36 20.21
N ARG A 128 1.55 6.52 20.29
CA ARG A 128 0.17 6.71 19.87
C ARG A 128 -0.04 8.12 19.34
N THR A 129 -0.99 8.25 18.41
CA THR A 129 -1.41 9.55 17.88
C THR A 129 -2.90 9.56 17.57
N GLN A 130 -3.49 10.75 17.56
CA GLN A 130 -4.88 10.94 17.16
C GLN A 130 -4.98 11.09 15.65
N LEU A 131 -5.91 10.34 15.05
CA LEU A 131 -6.34 10.46 13.67
C LEU A 131 -7.76 11.03 13.66
N ILE A 132 -7.95 12.13 12.93
CA ILE A 132 -9.25 12.79 12.82
C ILE A 132 -9.88 12.44 11.48
N VAL A 133 -11.07 11.82 11.55
CA VAL A 133 -11.90 11.50 10.39
C VAL A 133 -13.08 12.46 10.37
N SER A 134 -13.15 13.35 9.39
CA SER A 134 -14.25 14.29 9.21
C SER A 134 -15.45 13.63 8.52
N ALA A 135 -16.66 14.14 8.75
CA ALA A 135 -17.83 13.70 8.02
C ALA A 135 -17.74 14.14 6.55
N ALA A 136 -18.18 13.27 5.64
CA ALA A 136 -18.36 13.64 4.23
C ALA A 136 -19.34 14.82 4.12
N PRO A 137 -19.11 15.76 3.19
CA PRO A 137 -20.05 16.86 2.97
C PRO A 137 -21.42 16.29 2.60
N THR A 138 -22.47 16.77 3.26
CA THR A 138 -23.84 16.45 2.86
C THR A 138 -24.08 17.01 1.46
N PRO A 139 -24.60 16.23 0.49
CA PRO A 139 -24.86 16.75 -0.84
C PRO A 139 -25.83 17.92 -0.74
N THR A 140 -25.43 19.10 -1.21
CA THR A 140 -26.31 20.25 -1.32
C THR A 140 -27.45 19.87 -2.28
N PRO A 141 -28.73 20.11 -1.92
CA PRO A 141 -29.83 19.83 -2.83
C PRO A 141 -29.58 20.57 -4.14
N THR A 142 -29.52 19.83 -5.25
CA THR A 142 -29.41 20.44 -6.58
C THR A 142 -30.70 21.19 -6.86
N PRO A 143 -30.68 22.48 -7.25
CA PRO A 143 -31.90 23.21 -7.56
C PRO A 143 -32.65 22.44 -8.66
N THR A 144 -33.92 22.16 -8.41
CA THR A 144 -34.80 21.51 -9.38
C THR A 144 -34.84 22.38 -10.64
N PRO A 145 -34.57 21.83 -11.85
CA PRO A 145 -34.62 22.63 -13.06
C PRO A 145 -36.02 23.24 -13.21
N THR A 146 -36.08 24.57 -13.31
CA THR A 146 -37.31 25.28 -13.66
C THR A 146 -37.76 24.77 -15.03
N PRO A 147 -39.04 24.38 -15.21
CA PRO A 147 -39.51 23.90 -16.50
C PRO A 147 -39.27 24.96 -17.58
N THR A 148 -38.44 24.63 -18.57
CA THR A 148 -38.23 25.46 -19.75
C THR A 148 -39.55 25.54 -20.54
N PRO A 149 -40.01 26.73 -20.95
CA PRO A 149 -41.22 26.85 -21.76
C PRO A 149 -41.09 25.99 -23.02
N THR A 150 -42.06 25.10 -23.23
CA THR A 150 -42.13 24.21 -24.39
C THR A 150 -42.17 25.06 -25.65
N PRO A 151 -41.30 24.82 -26.66
CA PRO A 151 -41.39 25.54 -27.93
C PRO A 151 -42.74 25.24 -28.57
N THR A 152 -43.53 26.29 -28.81
CA THR A 152 -44.75 26.24 -29.59
C THR A 152 -44.42 25.74 -30.99
N VAL A 153 -44.97 24.57 -31.35
CA VAL A 153 -44.81 23.97 -32.68
C VAL A 153 -45.49 24.86 -33.71
N THR A 154 -44.71 25.46 -34.60
CA THR A 154 -45.22 26.09 -35.82
C THR A 154 -45.79 25.00 -36.72
N PRO A 155 -47.02 25.13 -37.26
CA PRO A 155 -47.60 24.12 -38.13
C PRO A 155 -46.77 23.98 -39.42
N THR A 156 -46.15 22.81 -39.58
CA THR A 156 -45.43 22.43 -40.80
C THR A 156 -46.44 22.14 -41.93
N PRO A 157 -46.22 22.61 -43.18
CA PRO A 157 -47.11 22.32 -44.29
C PRO A 157 -47.18 20.81 -44.58
N THR A 158 -48.41 20.34 -44.76
CA THR A 158 -48.78 18.95 -45.05
C THR A 158 -48.08 18.44 -46.32
N PRO A 159 -47.30 17.35 -46.26
CA PRO A 159 -46.70 16.77 -47.46
C PRO A 159 -47.78 16.12 -48.35
N THR A 160 -47.70 16.43 -49.63
CA THR A 160 -48.50 15.87 -50.73
C THR A 160 -48.30 14.35 -50.82
N PRO A 161 -49.35 13.53 -51.05
CA PRO A 161 -49.22 12.08 -51.10
C PRO A 161 -48.37 11.64 -52.29
N THR A 162 -47.24 10.98 -52.01
CA THR A 162 -46.44 10.27 -53.00
C THR A 162 -46.85 8.80 -53.03
N THR A 163 -47.04 8.27 -54.24
CA THR A 163 -47.44 6.89 -54.50
C THR A 163 -46.37 5.91 -54.00
N THR A 164 -46.77 5.09 -53.02
CA THR A 164 -45.95 4.01 -52.45
C THR A 164 -45.76 2.88 -53.47
N PRO A 165 -44.53 2.53 -53.87
CA PRO A 165 -44.28 1.28 -54.58
C PRO A 165 -44.42 0.09 -53.63
N THR A 166 -45.13 -0.92 -54.10
CA THR A 166 -45.42 -2.20 -53.42
C THR A 166 -44.13 -2.94 -53.04
N PRO A 167 -44.02 -3.50 -51.81
CA PRO A 167 -42.83 -4.25 -51.41
C PRO A 167 -42.74 -5.59 -52.14
N THR A 168 -41.62 -5.80 -52.84
CA THR A 168 -41.21 -7.09 -53.40
C THR A 168 -40.80 -8.03 -52.26
N PRO A 169 -41.19 -9.33 -52.27
CA PRO A 169 -40.82 -10.27 -51.21
C PRO A 169 -39.29 -10.41 -51.11
N THR A 170 -38.76 -10.11 -49.93
CA THR A 170 -37.34 -10.23 -49.60
C THR A 170 -37.00 -11.72 -49.41
N PRO A 171 -35.99 -12.28 -50.09
CA PRO A 171 -35.60 -13.67 -49.89
C PRO A 171 -35.07 -13.86 -48.47
N THR A 172 -35.56 -14.90 -47.80
CA THR A 172 -35.15 -15.30 -46.46
C THR A 172 -33.72 -15.85 -46.54
N VAL A 173 -32.77 -15.14 -45.95
CA VAL A 173 -31.37 -15.58 -45.85
C VAL A 173 -31.25 -16.62 -44.74
N THR A 174 -30.86 -17.83 -45.13
CA THR A 174 -30.48 -18.93 -44.25
C THR A 174 -29.34 -18.49 -43.31
N PRO A 175 -29.39 -18.79 -42.00
CA PRO A 175 -28.31 -18.44 -41.08
C PRO A 175 -27.03 -19.17 -41.47
N THR A 176 -26.04 -18.40 -41.92
CA THR A 176 -24.67 -18.86 -42.16
C THR A 176 -24.08 -19.32 -40.81
N PRO A 177 -23.39 -20.48 -40.74
CA PRO A 177 -22.76 -20.94 -39.51
C PRO A 177 -21.80 -19.87 -38.98
N THR A 178 -21.99 -19.51 -37.71
CA THR A 178 -21.14 -18.56 -36.99
C THR A 178 -19.69 -19.07 -37.06
N PRO A 179 -18.72 -18.29 -37.58
CA PRO A 179 -17.34 -18.74 -37.65
C PRO A 179 -16.84 -19.01 -36.23
N THR A 180 -16.31 -20.21 -36.03
CA THR A 180 -15.56 -20.61 -34.85
C THR A 180 -14.49 -19.54 -34.58
N PRO A 181 -14.37 -19.02 -33.34
CA PRO A 181 -13.42 -17.95 -33.05
C PRO A 181 -12.00 -18.41 -33.41
N THR A 182 -11.43 -17.78 -34.42
CA THR A 182 -10.03 -17.92 -34.79
C THR A 182 -9.19 -17.59 -33.54
N PRO A 183 -8.18 -18.41 -33.17
CA PRO A 183 -7.33 -18.11 -32.03
C PRO A 183 -6.74 -16.71 -32.21
N THR A 184 -7.08 -15.81 -31.29
CA THR A 184 -6.55 -14.45 -31.27
C THR A 184 -5.02 -14.57 -31.17
N PRO A 185 -4.24 -13.91 -32.05
CA PRO A 185 -2.80 -14.00 -32.00
C PRO A 185 -2.32 -13.60 -30.62
N THR A 186 -1.50 -14.45 -30.00
CA THR A 186 -0.82 -14.14 -28.74
C THR A 186 -0.06 -12.82 -28.94
N PRO A 187 -0.36 -11.77 -28.16
CA PRO A 187 0.27 -10.47 -28.38
C PRO A 187 1.78 -10.62 -28.16
N THR A 188 2.56 -10.21 -29.17
CA THR A 188 4.00 -10.02 -29.02
C THR A 188 4.23 -9.02 -27.88
N PRO A 189 5.09 -9.34 -26.89
CA PRO A 189 5.31 -8.46 -25.74
C PRO A 189 5.78 -7.09 -26.21
N THR A 190 5.00 -6.06 -25.88
CA THR A 190 5.34 -4.67 -26.23
C THR A 190 6.37 -4.18 -25.22
N GLN A 191 7.60 -3.97 -25.65
CA GLN A 191 8.64 -3.38 -24.81
C GLN A 191 8.35 -1.89 -24.60
N ILE A 192 8.15 -1.48 -23.34
CA ILE A 192 7.98 -0.08 -22.95
C ILE A 192 9.28 0.37 -22.28
N PRO A 193 10.04 1.32 -22.88
CA PRO A 193 11.41 1.63 -22.45
C PRO A 193 11.51 2.15 -21.01
N GLU A 194 10.43 2.67 -20.46
CA GLU A 194 10.37 3.22 -19.10
C GLU A 194 10.12 2.15 -18.02
N ILE A 195 9.74 0.92 -18.40
CA ILE A 195 9.44 -0.16 -17.45
C ILE A 195 10.57 -1.21 -17.47
N PRO A 196 11.27 -1.48 -16.35
CA PRO A 196 12.29 -2.51 -16.26
C PRO A 196 11.76 -3.87 -16.72
N TYR A 197 12.59 -4.66 -17.43
CA TYR A 197 12.17 -5.90 -18.09
C TYR A 197 11.60 -6.95 -17.11
N ASN A 198 12.17 -7.04 -15.90
CA ASN A 198 11.78 -7.97 -14.84
C ASN A 198 10.71 -7.43 -13.88
N TYR A 199 10.17 -6.23 -14.13
CA TYR A 199 9.21 -5.61 -13.21
C TYR A 199 7.83 -6.28 -13.32
N LYS A 200 7.15 -6.54 -12.20
CA LYS A 200 5.79 -7.11 -12.22
C LYS A 200 4.89 -6.30 -11.31
N PHE A 201 3.72 -5.91 -11.81
CA PHE A 201 2.72 -5.27 -10.99
C PHE A 201 2.11 -6.30 -10.04
N ILE A 202 2.43 -6.20 -8.75
CA ILE A 202 1.90 -7.06 -7.69
C ILE A 202 1.25 -6.27 -6.57
N VAL A 203 1.65 -5.00 -6.40
CA VAL A 203 1.10 -4.10 -5.41
C VAL A 203 -0.14 -3.39 -5.95
N THR A 204 -1.07 -3.09 -5.04
CA THR A 204 -2.24 -2.28 -5.39
C THR A 204 -1.83 -0.82 -5.56
N LEU A 205 -2.15 -0.23 -6.71
CA LEU A 205 -1.92 1.20 -6.96
C LEU A 205 -3.23 1.98 -6.96
N LYS A 206 -3.24 3.15 -6.32
CA LYS A 206 -4.43 3.98 -6.21
C LYS A 206 -4.16 5.48 -6.17
N TYR A 207 -5.25 6.23 -6.33
CA TYR A 207 -5.26 7.69 -6.33
C TYR A 207 -4.51 8.27 -5.12
N GLY A 208 -3.72 9.31 -5.36
CA GLY A 208 -2.90 9.99 -4.35
C GLY A 208 -1.50 9.40 -4.18
N GLN A 209 -1.24 8.17 -4.62
CA GLN A 209 0.08 7.56 -4.48
C GLN A 209 1.13 8.24 -5.36
N ARG A 210 2.37 8.32 -4.86
CA ARG A 210 3.53 8.82 -5.60
C ARG A 210 4.73 7.90 -5.43
N ASN A 211 5.11 7.17 -6.47
CA ASN A 211 6.27 6.28 -6.47
C ASN A 211 6.66 5.85 -7.90
N ASN A 212 7.69 5.02 -8.02
CA ASN A 212 8.13 4.48 -9.31
C ASN A 212 7.12 3.48 -9.90
N ASP A 213 6.35 2.75 -9.09
CA ASP A 213 5.32 1.82 -9.58
C ASP A 213 4.22 2.55 -10.35
N VAL A 214 3.78 3.70 -9.84
CA VAL A 214 2.85 4.61 -10.52
C VAL A 214 3.47 5.15 -11.81
N LYS A 215 4.78 5.43 -11.82
CA LYS A 215 5.48 5.87 -13.03
C LYS A 215 5.42 4.79 -14.11
N TYR A 216 5.67 3.53 -13.74
CA TYR A 216 5.55 2.40 -14.65
C TYR A 216 4.11 2.16 -15.11
N LEU A 217 3.13 2.32 -14.22
CA LEU A 217 1.71 2.25 -14.57
C LEU A 217 1.35 3.31 -15.62
N GLN A 218 1.78 4.55 -15.41
CA GLN A 218 1.52 5.65 -16.34
C GLN A 218 2.17 5.41 -17.70
N ALA A 219 3.41 4.93 -17.72
CA ALA A 219 4.10 4.54 -18.96
C ALA A 219 3.33 3.43 -19.71
N PHE A 220 2.83 2.43 -18.98
CA PHE A 220 1.98 1.40 -19.54
C PHE A 220 0.66 1.96 -20.10
N LEU A 221 -0.07 2.74 -19.32
CA LEU A 221 -1.35 3.32 -19.75
C LEU A 221 -1.18 4.22 -20.98
N LYS A 222 -0.07 4.96 -21.06
CA LYS A 222 0.30 5.77 -22.22
C LYS A 222 0.50 4.90 -23.46
N SER A 223 1.14 3.73 -23.33
CA SER A 223 1.34 2.80 -24.45
C SER A 223 0.04 2.18 -24.96
N GLN A 224 -1.04 2.19 -24.17
CA GLN A 224 -2.36 1.70 -24.60
C GLN A 224 -3.09 2.66 -25.57
N GLY A 225 -2.52 3.84 -25.81
CA GLY A 225 -3.01 4.83 -26.76
C GLY A 225 -3.85 5.94 -26.12
N GLN A 226 -4.14 6.98 -26.92
CA GLN A 226 -4.84 8.18 -26.46
C GLN A 226 -6.28 7.93 -25.99
N ASN A 227 -6.94 6.87 -26.47
CA ASN A 227 -8.28 6.51 -25.98
C ASN A 227 -8.27 6.04 -24.51
N ILE A 228 -7.11 5.60 -24.02
CA ILE A 228 -6.92 5.17 -22.62
C ILE A 228 -6.32 6.31 -21.81
N TYR A 229 -5.18 6.85 -22.25
CA TYR A 229 -4.49 7.91 -21.52
C TYR A 229 -4.17 9.11 -22.43
N PRO A 230 -5.19 9.96 -22.73
CA PRO A 230 -5.03 11.10 -23.64
C PRO A 230 -3.91 12.06 -23.23
N GLU A 231 -3.76 12.26 -21.92
CA GLU A 231 -2.81 13.21 -21.36
C GLU A 231 -1.37 12.68 -21.41
N GLY A 232 -1.18 11.35 -21.38
CA GLY A 232 0.12 10.71 -21.58
C GLY A 232 1.23 11.16 -20.62
N LEU A 233 0.86 11.67 -19.44
CA LEU A 233 1.77 12.20 -18.43
C LEU A 233 2.35 11.07 -17.58
N VAL A 234 3.68 11.03 -17.47
CA VAL A 234 4.40 10.04 -16.65
C VAL A 234 5.19 10.79 -15.57
N THR A 235 4.50 11.08 -14.46
CA THR A 235 5.02 11.92 -13.37
C THR A 235 5.35 11.12 -12.11
N GLY A 236 4.93 9.85 -12.06
CA GLY A 236 4.98 9.02 -10.87
C GLY A 236 3.92 9.39 -9.83
N TYR A 237 2.98 10.29 -10.12
CA TYR A 237 1.87 10.66 -9.22
C TYR A 237 0.51 10.20 -9.75
N PHE A 238 -0.21 9.42 -8.96
CA PHE A 238 -1.49 8.84 -9.31
C PHE A 238 -2.60 9.87 -9.06
N GLY A 239 -2.69 10.87 -9.93
CA GLY A 239 -3.73 11.89 -9.87
C GLY A 239 -5.04 11.48 -10.55
N LEU A 240 -5.92 12.47 -10.74
CA LEU A 240 -7.24 12.28 -11.36
C LEU A 240 -7.13 11.75 -12.80
N LEU A 241 -6.16 12.26 -13.56
CA LEU A 241 -5.93 11.86 -14.95
C LEU A 241 -5.52 10.37 -15.04
N THR A 242 -4.61 9.93 -14.16
CA THR A 242 -4.20 8.53 -14.09
C THR A 242 -5.35 7.64 -13.63
N LYS A 243 -6.17 8.08 -12.66
CA LYS A 243 -7.38 7.36 -12.24
C LYS A 243 -8.36 7.17 -13.39
N ASN A 244 -8.64 8.23 -14.15
CA ASN A 244 -9.53 8.15 -15.31
C ASN A 244 -8.96 7.23 -16.39
N ALA A 245 -7.64 7.24 -16.61
CA ALA A 245 -6.99 6.32 -17.53
C ALA A 245 -7.09 4.85 -17.08
N VAL A 246 -6.95 4.58 -15.78
CA VAL A 246 -7.20 3.25 -15.21
C VAL A 246 -8.64 2.82 -15.43
N ILE A 247 -9.63 3.70 -15.17
CA ILE A 247 -11.05 3.40 -15.40
C ILE A 247 -11.27 2.98 -16.86
N ARG A 248 -10.80 3.79 -17.83
CA ARG A 248 -10.92 3.48 -19.26
C ARG A 248 -10.24 2.16 -19.63
N PHE A 249 -9.08 1.88 -19.05
CA PHE A 249 -8.39 0.60 -19.24
C PHE A 249 -9.21 -0.57 -18.70
N GLN A 250 -9.76 -0.44 -17.50
CA GLN A 250 -10.58 -1.47 -16.88
C GLN A 250 -11.86 -1.75 -17.68
N GLU A 251 -12.49 -0.70 -18.20
CA GLU A 251 -13.68 -0.81 -19.04
C GLU A 251 -13.36 -1.43 -20.41
N LYS A 252 -12.19 -1.13 -20.98
CA LYS A 252 -11.70 -1.80 -22.21
C LYS A 252 -11.54 -3.31 -22.02
N TYR A 253 -11.08 -3.76 -20.85
CA TYR A 253 -10.88 -5.17 -20.51
C TYR A 253 -11.90 -5.68 -19.47
N LYS A 254 -13.14 -5.19 -19.56
CA LYS A 254 -14.21 -5.40 -18.57
C LYS A 254 -14.45 -6.87 -18.24
N SER A 255 -14.45 -7.76 -19.23
CA SER A 255 -14.68 -9.20 -19.06
C SER A 255 -13.66 -9.87 -18.15
N GLU A 256 -12.40 -9.41 -18.16
CA GLU A 256 -11.30 -10.01 -17.41
C GLU A 256 -11.05 -9.31 -16.08
N ILE A 257 -11.34 -8.01 -15.99
CA ILE A 257 -11.03 -7.18 -14.82
C ILE A 257 -12.24 -6.97 -13.91
N LEU A 258 -13.39 -6.60 -14.49
CA LEU A 258 -14.54 -6.10 -13.74
C LEU A 258 -15.62 -7.18 -13.53
N SER A 259 -15.96 -7.92 -14.58
CA SER A 259 -16.99 -8.97 -14.54
C SER A 259 -16.75 -10.04 -13.47
N PRO A 260 -15.51 -10.49 -13.15
CA PRO A 260 -15.27 -11.44 -12.07
C PRO A 260 -15.70 -10.96 -10.69
N PHE A 261 -15.88 -9.65 -10.50
CA PHE A 261 -16.35 -9.05 -9.26
C PHE A 261 -17.79 -8.49 -9.37
N GLY A 262 -18.49 -8.79 -10.47
CA GLY A 262 -19.83 -8.24 -10.73
C GLY A 262 -19.86 -6.73 -10.98
N LEU A 263 -18.71 -6.11 -11.29
CA LEU A 263 -18.60 -4.67 -11.49
C LEU A 263 -18.94 -4.29 -12.93
N THR A 264 -19.74 -3.24 -13.09
CA THR A 264 -20.16 -2.74 -14.41
C THR A 264 -19.30 -1.58 -14.91
N ASN A 265 -18.65 -0.83 -14.01
CA ASN A 265 -17.87 0.36 -14.30
C ASN A 265 -16.47 0.25 -13.70
N GLY A 266 -15.50 0.95 -14.29
CA GLY A 266 -14.13 0.96 -13.77
C GLY A 266 -14.06 1.62 -12.38
N THR A 267 -13.24 1.06 -11.49
CA THR A 267 -13.05 1.57 -10.13
C THR A 267 -11.93 2.61 -10.04
N GLY A 268 -11.00 2.59 -11.00
CA GLY A 268 -9.78 3.39 -10.94
C GLY A 268 -8.75 2.89 -9.95
N LEU A 269 -9.00 1.74 -9.31
CA LEU A 269 -8.09 1.02 -8.42
C LEU A 269 -7.32 -0.03 -9.22
N VAL A 270 -5.99 0.02 -9.23
CA VAL A 270 -5.17 -1.00 -9.87
C VAL A 270 -4.95 -2.15 -8.89
N GLY A 271 -5.95 -3.03 -8.78
CA GLY A 271 -5.92 -4.22 -7.93
C GLY A 271 -5.45 -5.48 -8.64
N GLN A 272 -5.60 -6.64 -8.00
CA GLN A 272 -5.07 -7.93 -8.47
C GLN A 272 -5.44 -8.26 -9.93
N LYS A 273 -6.70 -8.10 -10.34
CA LYS A 273 -7.13 -8.40 -11.72
C LYS A 273 -6.58 -7.39 -12.74
N THR A 274 -6.53 -6.11 -12.37
CA THR A 274 -5.92 -5.08 -13.24
C THR A 274 -4.42 -5.34 -13.40
N ASN A 275 -3.71 -5.63 -12.30
CA ASN A 275 -2.31 -6.04 -12.30
C ASN A 275 -2.08 -7.27 -13.19
N ALA A 276 -2.89 -8.32 -13.03
CA ALA A 276 -2.80 -9.52 -13.85
C ALA A 276 -2.94 -9.20 -15.34
N LYS A 277 -3.91 -8.35 -15.71
CA LYS A 277 -4.10 -7.97 -17.12
C LYS A 277 -2.95 -7.13 -17.67
N ILE A 278 -2.43 -6.18 -16.89
CA ILE A 278 -1.26 -5.38 -17.27
C ILE A 278 -0.05 -6.30 -17.50
N ASN A 279 0.23 -7.20 -16.57
CA ASN A 279 1.35 -8.14 -16.68
C ASN A 279 1.20 -9.07 -17.89
N GLN A 280 -0.02 -9.57 -18.16
CA GLN A 280 -0.31 -10.37 -19.35
C GLN A 280 0.03 -9.61 -20.64
N ILE A 281 -0.35 -8.33 -20.75
CA ILE A 281 -0.06 -7.49 -21.93
C ILE A 281 1.44 -7.22 -22.07
N LEU A 282 2.16 -7.09 -20.95
CA LEU A 282 3.61 -6.95 -20.92
C LEU A 282 4.36 -8.27 -21.15
N GLY A 283 3.67 -9.41 -21.14
CA GLY A 283 4.26 -10.75 -21.23
C GLY A 283 5.00 -11.20 -19.97
N ARG A 284 4.43 -10.94 -18.78
CA ARG A 284 5.04 -11.19 -17.45
C ARG A 284 4.14 -11.92 -16.46
#